data_AF-A0AA35W7A6-F1
#
_entry.id   AF-A0AA35W7A6-F1
#
_cell.length_a   1.000
_cell.length_b   1.000
_cell.length_c   1.000
_cell.angle_alpha   90.00
_cell.angle_beta   90.00
_cell.angle_gamma   90.00
#
_symmetry.space_group_name_H-M   'P 1'
#
loop_
_entity.id
_entity.type
_entity.pdbx_description
1 polymer ?
#
loop_
_entity_poly.entity_id
_entity_poly.type
_entity_poly.pdbx_seq_one_letter_code
_entity_poly.pdbx_strand_id
1 'polypeptide(L)'
;MVKGCPQYRPEMQDFAPPNGTWVAICGSDVVRTHDGFQVLEDNLRVPSGVSYMIANRKAAKASLPRLYRANRVQEVEQYGAVLQTTLTELAPGGKFDPVIALLTPGVYNSAYYEHMFLAREIDAELVEGQDLVVRNGILYMRTTDGLQQVDVLFALSVPGTAQLGQTSRIANAPGTGVADDKSVYAYVPDMIRYLLGLEEPLC
;
A
#
# COMPACT_ATOMS: atom_id res chain seq x y z
N MET A 1 -25.87 3.70 0.23
CA MET A 1 -24.75 4.65 0.41
C MET A 1 -23.48 4.10 -0.25
N VAL A 2 -22.93 2.98 0.21
CA VAL A 2 -21.72 2.33 -0.33
C VAL A 2 -21.78 2.02 -1.84
N LYS A 3 -22.87 1.41 -2.34
CA LYS A 3 -23.04 1.05 -3.77
C LYS A 3 -23.10 2.25 -4.74
N GLY A 4 -23.27 3.47 -4.23
CA GLY A 4 -23.29 4.70 -5.01
C GLY A 4 -21.93 5.41 -5.07
N CYS A 5 -20.92 4.94 -4.33
CA CYS A 5 -19.58 5.51 -4.35
C CYS A 5 -18.88 5.17 -5.69
N PRO A 6 -18.26 6.13 -6.39
CA PRO A 6 -17.50 5.86 -7.62
C PRO A 6 -16.34 4.89 -7.44
N GLN A 7 -15.85 4.72 -6.20
CA GLN A 7 -14.79 3.78 -5.87
C GLN A 7 -15.30 2.37 -5.53
N TYR A 8 -16.62 2.19 -5.38
CA TYR A 8 -17.22 0.87 -5.23
C TYR A 8 -17.01 0.05 -6.51
N ARG A 9 -16.51 -1.18 -6.35
CA ARG A 9 -16.27 -2.12 -7.45
C ARG A 9 -17.21 -3.32 -7.30
N PRO A 10 -18.28 -3.42 -8.10
CA PRO A 10 -19.17 -4.58 -8.07
C PRO A 10 -18.43 -5.90 -8.31
N GLU A 11 -17.34 -5.87 -9.08
CA GLU A 11 -16.50 -7.03 -9.40
C GLU A 11 -15.78 -7.61 -8.18
N MET A 12 -15.67 -6.82 -7.10
CA MET A 12 -15.06 -7.21 -5.83
C MET A 12 -16.10 -7.67 -4.80
N GLN A 13 -17.39 -7.70 -5.16
CA GLN A 13 -18.42 -8.23 -4.28
C GLN A 13 -18.19 -9.74 -4.10
N ASP A 14 -18.24 -10.22 -2.85
CA ASP A 14 -17.99 -11.61 -2.46
C ASP A 14 -16.56 -12.11 -2.75
N PHE A 15 -15.66 -11.22 -3.16
CA PHE A 15 -14.23 -11.50 -3.26
C PHE A 15 -13.60 -11.57 -1.86
N ALA A 16 -12.86 -12.65 -1.60
CA ALA A 16 -12.08 -12.80 -0.37
C ALA A 16 -10.60 -12.55 -0.69
N PRO A 17 -10.01 -11.44 -0.21
CA PRO A 17 -8.59 -11.22 -0.42
C PRO A 17 -7.73 -12.25 0.34
N PRO A 18 -6.47 -12.43 -0.10
CA PRO A 18 -5.43 -13.14 0.67
C PRO A 18 -5.50 -12.81 2.15
N ASN A 19 -5.57 -13.83 3.01
CA ASN A 19 -5.54 -13.67 4.46
C ASN A 19 -6.59 -12.68 5.03
N GLY A 20 -7.63 -12.33 4.26
CA GLY A 20 -8.59 -11.28 4.63
C GLY A 20 -8.05 -9.85 4.52
N THR A 21 -6.84 -9.64 4.00
CA THR A 21 -6.17 -8.34 3.94
C THR A 21 -6.59 -7.55 2.72
N TRP A 22 -7.48 -6.57 2.92
CA TRP A 22 -7.86 -5.60 1.89
C TRP A 22 -6.84 -4.46 1.74
N VAL A 23 -6.39 -3.93 2.87
CA VAL A 23 -5.45 -2.80 2.95
C VAL A 23 -4.19 -3.30 3.64
N ALA A 24 -3.12 -3.51 2.88
CA ALA A 24 -1.82 -3.89 3.42
C ALA A 24 -1.02 -2.66 3.87
N ILE A 25 -1.19 -1.53 3.19
CA ILE A 25 -0.58 -0.26 3.56
C ILE A 25 -1.63 0.83 3.67
N CYS A 26 -1.70 1.48 4.83
CA CYS A 26 -2.55 2.64 5.10
C CYS A 26 -1.66 3.83 5.45
N GLY A 27 -1.96 5.00 4.87
CA GLY A 27 -1.39 6.27 5.30
C GLY A 27 -2.45 7.13 5.99
N SER A 28 -2.35 7.34 7.29
CA SER A 28 -3.26 8.22 8.03
C SER A 28 -2.63 9.60 8.24
N ASP A 29 -3.34 10.64 7.84
CA ASP A 29 -2.94 12.02 8.08
C ASP A 29 -3.39 12.44 9.48
N VAL A 30 -2.44 12.82 10.33
CA VAL A 30 -2.70 13.12 11.74
C VAL A 30 -2.28 14.54 12.06
N VAL A 31 -3.15 15.27 12.76
CA VAL A 31 -2.84 16.59 13.33
C VAL A 31 -2.87 16.56 14.85
N ARG A 32 -2.07 17.43 15.47
CA ARG A 32 -2.08 17.64 16.92
C ARG A 32 -2.88 18.88 17.26
N THR A 33 -3.98 18.70 17.98
CA THR A 33 -4.83 19.76 18.54
C THR A 33 -4.51 19.97 20.02
N HIS A 34 -5.24 20.87 20.68
CA HIS A 34 -5.14 21.06 22.13
C HIS A 34 -5.62 19.83 22.93
N ASP A 35 -6.55 19.06 22.37
CA ASP A 35 -7.12 17.87 23.01
C ASP A 35 -6.34 16.58 22.69
N GLY A 36 -5.36 16.64 21.79
CA GLY A 36 -4.55 15.48 21.41
C GLY A 36 -4.43 15.30 19.90
N PHE A 37 -4.09 14.08 19.48
CA PHE A 37 -3.97 13.73 18.07
C PHE A 37 -5.34 13.40 17.49
N GLN A 38 -5.62 13.91 16.28
CA GLN A 38 -6.81 13.59 15.51
C GLN A 38 -6.41 13.18 14.10
N VAL A 39 -7.05 12.12 13.59
CA VAL A 39 -6.93 11.71 12.20
C VAL A 39 -7.76 12.67 11.35
N LEU A 40 -7.23 13.12 10.21
CA LEU A 40 -7.96 13.95 9.25
C LEU A 40 -8.49 13.12 8.07
N GLU A 41 -7.66 12.21 7.59
CA GLU A 41 -7.93 11.42 6.40
C GLU A 41 -7.11 10.12 6.46
N ASP A 42 -7.70 9.03 5.97
CA ASP A 42 -7.00 7.77 5.74
C ASP A 42 -6.78 7.59 4.24
N ASN A 43 -5.59 7.17 3.83
CA ASN A 43 -5.23 6.92 2.45
C ASN A 43 -5.03 5.41 2.26
N LEU A 44 -6.07 4.74 1.78
CA LEU A 44 -6.13 3.26 1.67
C LEU A 44 -5.84 2.74 0.26
N ARG A 45 -5.56 3.66 -0.68
CA ARG A 45 -5.25 3.33 -2.06
C ARG A 45 -3.75 3.18 -2.26
N VAL A 46 -3.02 4.28 -2.10
CA VAL A 46 -1.58 4.36 -2.37
C VAL A 46 -0.94 5.40 -1.46
N PRO A 47 -0.30 4.99 -0.36
CA PRO A 47 0.41 5.92 0.50
C PRO A 47 1.74 6.32 -0.15
N SER A 48 1.86 7.59 -0.51
CA SER A 48 3.10 8.22 -0.98
C SER A 48 3.85 8.91 0.16
N GLY A 49 5.14 9.21 -0.02
CA GLY A 49 5.90 10.08 0.89
C GLY A 49 6.96 9.37 1.72
N VAL A 50 7.03 8.04 1.65
CA VAL A 50 8.03 7.22 2.36
C VAL A 50 9.44 7.61 1.96
N SER A 51 9.67 7.86 0.67
CA SER A 51 11.01 8.22 0.17
C SER A 51 11.49 9.52 0.82
N TYR A 52 10.61 10.51 0.96
CA TYR A 52 10.88 11.77 1.65
C TYR A 52 11.16 11.55 3.13
N MET A 53 10.40 10.70 3.82
CA MET A 53 10.64 10.37 5.23
C MET A 53 12.06 9.84 5.44
N ILE A 54 12.47 8.85 4.64
CA ILE A 54 13.78 8.21 4.75
C ILE A 54 14.89 9.21 4.37
N ALA A 55 14.72 9.95 3.27
CA ALA A 55 15.69 10.96 2.82
C ALA A 55 15.87 12.08 3.86
N ASN A 56 14.77 12.62 4.40
CA ASN A 56 14.79 13.65 5.43
C ASN A 56 15.47 13.15 6.70
N ARG A 57 15.20 11.89 7.12
CA ARG A 57 15.87 11.31 8.27
C ARG A 57 17.38 11.23 8.07
N LYS A 58 17.81 10.74 6.91
CA LYS A 58 19.24 10.61 6.58
C LYS A 58 19.94 11.96 6.58
N ALA A 59 19.32 12.98 5.97
CA ALA A 59 19.83 14.35 5.98
C ALA A 59 19.92 14.92 7.40
N ALA A 60 18.87 14.80 8.20
CA ALA A 60 18.84 15.30 9.57
C ALA A 60 19.89 14.62 10.48
N LYS A 61 20.06 13.30 10.37
CA LYS A 61 21.08 12.53 11.12
C LYS A 61 22.50 12.98 10.75
N ALA A 62 22.74 13.28 9.46
CA ALA A 62 24.03 13.77 8.98
C ALA A 62 24.31 15.23 9.43
N SER A 63 23.30 16.10 9.39
CA SER A 63 23.45 17.52 9.76
C SER A 63 23.47 17.77 11.27
N LEU A 64 22.78 16.95 12.08
CA LEU A 64 22.60 17.17 13.52
C LEU A 64 23.00 15.96 14.39
N PRO A 65 24.20 15.39 14.22
CA PRO A 65 24.57 14.11 14.85
C PRO A 65 24.60 14.17 16.39
N ARG A 66 24.91 15.32 16.99
CA ARG A 66 24.90 15.49 18.46
C ARG A 66 23.48 15.42 19.03
N LEU A 67 22.50 16.01 18.35
CA LEU A 67 21.10 16.02 18.78
C LEU A 67 20.50 14.62 18.69
N TYR A 68 20.84 13.87 17.64
CA TYR A 68 20.45 12.46 17.46
C TYR A 68 21.10 11.50 18.47
N ARG A 69 22.29 11.83 19.01
CA ARG A 69 22.90 11.05 20.10
C ARG A 69 22.27 11.38 21.45
N ALA A 70 21.92 12.64 21.68
CA ALA A 70 21.34 13.10 22.94
C ALA A 70 19.87 12.66 23.10
N ASN A 71 19.12 12.62 22.01
CA ASN A 71 17.73 12.17 21.99
C ASN A 71 17.72 10.79 21.33
N ARG A 72 17.21 9.75 22.00
CA ARG A 72 17.15 8.37 21.48
C ARG A 72 16.16 8.23 20.32
N VAL A 73 16.42 8.90 19.20
CA VAL A 73 15.55 8.92 18.02
C VAL A 73 15.57 7.53 17.39
N GLN A 74 14.38 6.92 17.24
CA GLN A 74 14.24 5.61 16.60
C GLN A 74 14.52 5.68 15.09
N GLU A 75 15.09 4.62 14.53
CA GLU A 75 15.40 4.50 13.11
C GLU A 75 14.15 4.28 12.26
N VAL A 76 14.17 4.73 11.01
CA VAL A 76 13.07 4.54 10.02
C VAL A 76 13.55 3.77 8.78
N GLU A 77 14.84 3.48 8.71
CA GLU A 77 15.49 2.74 7.64
C GLU A 77 14.96 1.30 7.53
N GLN A 78 14.30 0.79 8.58
CA GLN A 78 13.67 -0.54 8.60
C GLN A 78 12.37 -0.61 7.77
N TYR A 79 11.83 0.52 7.31
CA TYR A 79 10.57 0.56 6.58
C TYR A 79 10.55 -0.39 5.37
N GLY A 80 11.61 -0.38 4.55
CA GLY A 80 11.69 -1.23 3.35
C GLY A 80 11.55 -2.72 3.69
N ALA A 81 12.27 -3.18 4.72
CA ALA A 81 12.21 -4.55 5.19
C ALA A 81 10.82 -4.94 5.75
N VAL A 82 10.18 -4.03 6.49
CA VAL A 82 8.81 -4.27 7.01
C VAL A 82 7.81 -4.37 5.87
N LEU A 83 7.90 -3.48 4.87
CA LEU A 83 7.03 -3.51 3.70
C LEU A 83 7.26 -4.78 2.86
N GLN A 84 8.52 -5.17 2.64
CA GLN A 84 8.87 -6.40 1.92
C GLN A 84 8.34 -7.65 2.62
N THR A 85 8.43 -7.70 3.95
CA THR A 85 7.84 -8.77 4.77
C THR A 85 6.32 -8.79 4.60
N THR A 86 5.67 -7.63 4.72
CA THR A 86 4.22 -7.48 4.57
C THR A 86 3.75 -7.98 3.19
N LEU A 87 4.44 -7.59 2.12
CA LEU A 87 4.11 -8.03 0.76
C LEU A 87 4.36 -9.53 0.57
N THR A 88 5.44 -10.07 1.15
CA THR A 88 5.72 -11.52 1.14
C THR A 88 4.61 -12.32 1.82
N GLU A 89 4.09 -11.84 2.95
CA GLU A 89 2.97 -12.48 3.66
C GLU A 89 1.67 -12.51 2.86
N LEU A 90 1.50 -11.57 1.92
CA LEU A 90 0.35 -11.60 1.01
C LEU A 90 0.48 -12.72 -0.01
N ALA A 91 1.67 -13.25 -0.31
CA ALA A 91 1.88 -14.21 -1.39
C ALA A 91 0.99 -15.47 -1.24
N PRO A 92 0.44 -16.01 -2.35
CA PRO A 92 -0.37 -17.22 -2.30
C PRO A 92 0.43 -18.43 -1.81
N GLY A 93 -0.18 -19.24 -0.95
CA GLY A 93 0.42 -20.49 -0.47
C GLY A 93 1.61 -20.33 0.47
N GLY A 94 1.88 -19.13 0.99
CA GLY A 94 2.97 -18.89 1.95
C GLY A 94 4.36 -19.12 1.34
N LYS A 95 4.52 -18.80 0.05
CA LYS A 95 5.80 -18.94 -0.66
C LYS A 95 6.88 -18.11 0.03
N PHE A 96 8.02 -18.75 0.32
CA PHE A 96 9.13 -18.12 1.06
C PHE A 96 9.85 -17.02 0.27
N ASP A 97 9.87 -17.12 -1.06
CA ASP A 97 10.55 -16.18 -1.96
C ASP A 97 9.61 -15.82 -3.13
N PRO A 98 8.58 -14.98 -2.88
CA PRO A 98 7.62 -14.59 -3.90
C PRO A 98 8.18 -13.52 -4.83
N VAL A 99 7.80 -13.60 -6.11
CA VAL A 99 8.11 -12.55 -7.08
C VAL A 99 7.18 -11.37 -6.82
N ILE A 100 7.75 -10.28 -6.29
CA ILE A 100 7.05 -9.02 -6.07
C ILE A 100 7.36 -8.08 -7.24
N ALA A 101 6.32 -7.49 -7.81
CA ALA A 101 6.45 -6.45 -8.82
C ALA A 101 5.80 -5.14 -8.35
N LEU A 102 6.45 -4.01 -8.62
CA LEU A 102 5.91 -2.67 -8.38
C LEU A 102 5.44 -2.08 -9.70
N LEU A 103 4.14 -1.86 -9.84
CA LEU A 103 3.55 -1.27 -11.03
C LEU A 103 3.67 0.26 -11.00
N THR A 104 4.29 0.82 -12.03
CA THR A 104 4.47 2.27 -12.21
C THR A 104 3.79 2.74 -13.49
N PRO A 105 3.25 3.98 -13.53
CA PRO A 105 2.79 4.63 -14.76
C PRO A 105 3.94 5.11 -15.67
N GLY A 106 5.20 4.91 -15.26
CA GLY A 106 6.40 5.21 -16.06
C GLY A 106 7.04 6.57 -15.76
N VAL A 107 8.12 6.86 -16.49
CA VAL A 107 9.06 7.97 -16.23
C VAL A 107 8.44 9.38 -16.25
N TYR A 108 7.29 9.54 -16.89
CA TYR A 108 6.61 10.83 -17.01
C TYR A 108 5.76 11.19 -15.78
N ASN A 109 5.67 10.30 -14.79
CA ASN A 109 4.99 10.58 -13.54
C ASN A 109 5.93 11.27 -12.54
N SER A 110 5.44 12.30 -11.85
CA SER A 110 6.22 13.07 -10.87
C SER A 110 6.74 12.24 -9.69
N ALA A 111 6.05 11.14 -9.35
CA ALA A 111 6.43 10.21 -8.29
C ALA A 111 7.33 9.06 -8.79
N TYR A 112 7.74 9.03 -10.06
CA TYR A 112 8.54 7.92 -10.62
C TYR A 112 9.84 7.65 -9.83
N TYR A 113 10.48 8.71 -9.32
CA TYR A 113 11.64 8.56 -8.45
C TYR A 113 11.32 7.79 -7.16
N GLU A 114 10.18 8.07 -6.55
CA GLU A 114 9.72 7.34 -5.36
C GLU A 114 9.42 5.87 -5.69
N HIS A 115 8.85 5.59 -6.87
CA HIS A 115 8.57 4.23 -7.32
C HIS A 115 9.87 3.43 -7.51
N MET A 116 10.86 4.01 -8.20
CA MET A 116 12.19 3.45 -8.38
C MET A 116 12.91 3.22 -7.05
N PHE A 117 12.82 4.18 -6.14
CA PHE A 117 13.43 4.08 -4.81
C PHE A 117 12.78 2.94 -4.03
N LEU A 118 11.45 2.90 -3.98
CA LEU A 118 10.71 1.91 -3.22
C LEU A 118 10.87 0.50 -3.77
N ALA A 119 10.85 0.33 -5.10
CA ALA A 119 11.11 -0.95 -5.75
C ALA A 119 12.46 -1.54 -5.32
N ARG A 120 13.50 -0.71 -5.25
CA ARG A 120 14.83 -1.13 -4.78
C ARG A 120 14.87 -1.46 -3.29
N GLU A 121 14.16 -0.71 -2.46
CA GLU A 121 14.13 -0.94 -1.00
C GLU A 121 13.38 -2.22 -0.63
N ILE A 122 12.41 -2.65 -1.43
CA ILE A 122 11.61 -3.86 -1.19
C ILE A 122 12.00 -5.05 -2.08
N ASP A 123 13.07 -4.92 -2.85
CA ASP A 123 13.54 -5.94 -3.81
C ASP A 123 12.44 -6.40 -4.79
N ALA A 124 11.70 -5.42 -5.33
CA ALA A 124 10.64 -5.67 -6.31
C ALA A 124 11.07 -5.26 -7.72
N GLU A 125 10.54 -5.99 -8.69
CA GLU A 125 10.69 -5.66 -10.11
C GLU A 125 9.83 -4.44 -10.45
N LEU A 126 10.45 -3.36 -10.93
CA LEU A 126 9.70 -2.19 -11.39
C LEU A 126 9.17 -2.44 -12.80
N VAL A 127 7.85 -2.45 -12.95
CA VAL A 127 7.16 -2.81 -14.21
C VAL A 127 6.18 -1.75 -14.64
N GLU A 128 6.01 -1.60 -15.96
CA GLU A 128 4.91 -0.85 -16.56
C GLU A 128 3.78 -1.79 -16.99
N GLY A 129 2.59 -1.25 -17.27
CA GLY A 129 1.43 -2.07 -17.65
C GLY A 129 1.66 -2.93 -18.90
N GLN A 130 2.52 -2.50 -19.82
CA GLN A 130 2.87 -3.23 -21.05
C GLN A 130 3.75 -4.47 -20.79
N ASP A 131 4.49 -4.49 -19.68
CA ASP A 131 5.37 -5.59 -19.29
C ASP A 131 4.57 -6.74 -18.70
N LEU A 132 3.32 -6.48 -18.29
CA LEU A 132 2.44 -7.42 -17.63
C LEU A 132 1.47 -8.09 -18.63
N VAL A 133 1.19 -9.36 -18.40
CA VAL A 133 0.21 -10.13 -19.17
C VAL A 133 -0.50 -11.13 -18.27
N VAL A 134 -1.82 -11.24 -18.40
CA VAL A 134 -2.61 -12.26 -17.71
C VAL A 134 -2.83 -13.44 -18.65
N ARG A 135 -2.55 -14.66 -18.16
CA ARG A 135 -2.85 -15.91 -18.87
C ARG A 135 -3.50 -16.89 -17.92
N ASN A 136 -4.65 -17.47 -18.32
CA ASN A 136 -5.40 -18.44 -17.52
C ASN A 136 -5.65 -18.01 -16.07
N GLY A 137 -5.85 -16.70 -15.88
CA GLY A 137 -6.07 -16.14 -14.56
C GLY A 137 -4.82 -16.02 -13.68
N ILE A 138 -3.61 -16.02 -14.26
CA ILE A 138 -2.35 -15.80 -13.56
C ILE A 138 -1.63 -14.61 -14.21
N LEU A 139 -1.07 -13.72 -13.38
CA LEU A 139 -0.26 -12.59 -13.84
C LEU A 139 1.19 -13.00 -14.09
N TYR A 140 1.69 -12.60 -15.25
CA TYR A 140 3.08 -12.76 -15.65
C TYR A 140 3.70 -11.42 -16.04
N MET A 141 4.99 -11.30 -15.80
CA MET A 141 5.87 -10.27 -16.33
C MET A 141 6.64 -10.84 -17.53
N ARG A 142 6.83 -10.02 -18.57
CA ARG A 142 7.68 -10.34 -19.73
C ARG A 142 9.14 -10.07 -19.39
N THR A 143 9.97 -11.09 -19.50
CA THR A 143 11.43 -10.98 -19.37
C THR A 143 12.10 -11.43 -20.67
N THR A 144 13.41 -11.23 -20.77
CA THR A 144 14.22 -11.73 -21.88
C THR A 144 14.23 -13.26 -21.95
N ASP A 145 14.06 -13.94 -20.81
CA ASP A 145 14.08 -15.40 -20.69
C ASP A 145 12.69 -16.03 -20.81
N GLY A 146 11.64 -15.21 -20.93
CA GLY A 146 10.26 -15.67 -21.12
C GLY A 146 9.28 -14.99 -20.17
N LEU A 147 8.20 -15.70 -19.83
CA LEU A 147 7.21 -15.19 -18.88
C LEU A 147 7.55 -15.64 -17.47
N GLN A 148 7.73 -14.68 -16.56
CA GLN A 148 7.92 -14.93 -15.15
C GLN A 148 6.61 -14.64 -14.42
N GLN A 149 6.14 -15.57 -13.60
CA GLN A 149 4.93 -15.36 -12.80
C GLN A 149 5.18 -14.30 -11.73
N VAL A 150 4.25 -13.38 -11.57
CA VAL A 150 4.23 -12.38 -10.49
C VAL A 150 3.30 -12.88 -9.40
N ASP A 151 3.83 -13.03 -8.17
CA ASP A 151 3.08 -13.53 -7.03
C ASP A 151 2.30 -12.40 -6.32
N VAL A 152 2.92 -11.22 -6.21
CA VAL A 152 2.36 -10.03 -5.57
C VAL A 152 2.62 -8.81 -6.44
N LEU A 153 1.56 -8.05 -6.74
CA LEU A 153 1.65 -6.81 -7.50
C LEU A 153 1.37 -5.62 -6.57
N PHE A 154 2.39 -4.82 -6.28
CA PHE A 154 2.23 -3.57 -5.56
C PHE A 154 1.93 -2.43 -6.54
N ALA A 155 0.69 -1.96 -6.58
CA ALA A 155 0.24 -1.03 -7.62
C ALA A 155 0.08 0.41 -7.10
N LEU A 156 0.97 1.30 -7.53
CA LEU A 156 0.89 2.72 -7.22
C LEU A 156 0.04 3.44 -8.29
N SER A 157 -1.27 3.53 -8.07
CA SER A 157 -2.19 4.46 -8.75
C SER A 157 -2.24 4.31 -10.27
N VAL A 158 -2.43 3.09 -10.77
CA VAL A 158 -2.57 2.84 -12.21
C VAL A 158 -4.03 2.50 -12.57
N PRO A 159 -4.68 3.27 -13.46
CA PRO A 159 -5.99 2.92 -14.00
C PRO A 159 -5.94 1.57 -14.74
N GLY A 160 -6.94 0.71 -14.54
CA GLY A 160 -7.05 -0.58 -15.25
C GLY A 160 -6.60 -1.81 -14.46
N THR A 161 -6.05 -1.64 -13.26
CA THR A 161 -5.69 -2.75 -12.35
C THR A 161 -6.88 -3.60 -11.89
N ALA A 162 -8.11 -3.08 -12.02
CA ALA A 162 -9.34 -3.83 -11.72
C ALA A 162 -9.47 -5.11 -12.56
N GLN A 163 -8.98 -5.12 -13.81
CA GLN A 163 -8.99 -6.32 -14.67
C GLN A 163 -7.98 -7.38 -14.22
N LEU A 164 -7.02 -7.01 -13.37
CA LEU A 164 -6.02 -7.91 -12.79
C LEU A 164 -6.49 -8.52 -11.45
N GLY A 165 -7.58 -8.00 -10.87
CA GLY A 165 -8.00 -8.25 -9.48
C GLY A 165 -8.42 -9.69 -9.16
N GLN A 166 -8.72 -10.52 -10.17
CA GLN A 166 -9.08 -11.92 -9.94
C GLN A 166 -7.89 -12.89 -10.05
N THR A 167 -6.72 -12.41 -10.44
CA THR A 167 -5.69 -13.25 -11.06
C THR A 167 -4.29 -13.08 -10.46
N SER A 168 -4.10 -12.04 -9.65
CA SER A 168 -2.87 -11.76 -8.92
C SER A 168 -3.16 -10.93 -7.68
N ARG A 169 -2.38 -11.14 -6.62
CA ARG A 169 -2.61 -10.48 -5.34
C ARG A 169 -2.08 -9.06 -5.42
N ILE A 170 -3.00 -8.12 -5.64
CA ILE A 170 -2.71 -6.70 -5.73
C ILE A 170 -2.68 -6.13 -4.31
N ALA A 171 -1.59 -5.45 -3.96
CA ALA A 171 -1.48 -4.64 -2.76
C ALA A 171 -1.62 -3.16 -3.15
N ASN A 172 -2.54 -2.38 -2.58
CA ASN A 172 -3.73 -2.83 -1.83
C ASN A 172 -4.79 -3.47 -2.75
N ALA A 173 -5.74 -4.19 -2.18
CA ALA A 173 -6.79 -4.85 -2.96
C ALA A 173 -7.63 -3.81 -3.72
N PRO A 174 -8.12 -4.11 -4.95
CA PRO A 174 -9.01 -3.22 -5.66
C PRO A 174 -10.29 -2.93 -4.87
N GLY A 175 -10.81 -1.70 -4.97
CA GLY A 175 -12.06 -1.31 -4.31
C GLY A 175 -11.91 -0.84 -2.86
N THR A 176 -10.70 -0.80 -2.29
CA THR A 176 -10.45 -0.20 -0.96
C THR A 176 -10.78 1.28 -0.88
N GLY A 177 -10.84 1.97 -2.02
CA GLY A 177 -11.20 3.38 -2.10
C GLY A 177 -12.64 3.71 -1.65
N VAL A 178 -13.47 2.69 -1.41
CA VAL A 178 -14.77 2.92 -0.77
C VAL A 178 -14.63 3.19 0.74
N ALA A 179 -13.56 2.69 1.36
CA ALA A 179 -13.32 2.84 2.79
C ALA A 179 -12.60 4.15 3.15
N ASP A 180 -11.85 4.76 2.22
CA ASP A 180 -11.25 6.09 2.40
C ASP A 180 -12.13 7.24 1.89
N ASP A 181 -13.34 6.95 1.39
CA ASP A 181 -14.24 7.98 0.91
C ASP A 181 -14.73 8.88 2.07
N LYS A 182 -14.77 10.19 1.84
CA LYS A 182 -15.20 11.19 2.82
C LYS A 182 -16.59 10.92 3.40
N SER A 183 -17.48 10.31 2.61
CA SER A 183 -18.82 9.93 3.06
C SER A 183 -18.80 8.74 4.02
N VAL A 184 -17.76 7.90 3.96
CA VAL A 184 -17.58 6.75 4.84
C VAL A 184 -16.80 7.12 6.09
N TYR A 185 -15.89 8.09 6.01
CA TYR A 185 -15.06 8.54 7.13
C TYR A 185 -15.86 8.85 8.40
N ALA A 186 -17.02 9.49 8.27
CA ALA A 186 -17.91 9.81 9.41
C ALA A 186 -18.36 8.58 10.21
N TYR A 187 -18.33 7.39 9.61
CA TYR A 187 -18.74 6.13 10.23
C TYR A 187 -17.56 5.31 10.75
N VAL A 188 -16.31 5.72 10.53
CA VAL A 188 -15.12 4.99 11.02
C VAL A 188 -15.17 4.72 12.53
N PRO A 189 -15.58 5.67 13.40
CA PRO A 189 -15.75 5.37 14.83
C PRO A 189 -16.79 4.27 15.12
N ASP A 190 -17.91 4.26 14.38
CA ASP A 190 -18.93 3.21 14.51
C ASP A 190 -18.40 1.85 14.01
N MET A 191 -17.62 1.85 12.93
CA MET A 191 -16.96 0.64 12.40
C MET A 191 -15.98 0.06 13.42
N ILE A 192 -15.17 0.89 14.07
CA ILE A 192 -14.25 0.46 15.13
C ILE A 192 -15.03 -0.22 16.25
N ARG A 193 -16.15 0.38 16.70
CA ARG A 193 -17.01 -0.22 17.73
C ARG A 193 -17.56 -1.58 17.32
N TYR A 194 -18.13 -1.65 16.12
CA TYR A 194 -18.74 -2.87 15.60
C TYR A 194 -17.70 -3.99 15.38
N LEU A 195 -16.56 -3.68 14.78
CA LEU A 195 -15.53 -4.67 14.42
C LEU A 195 -14.71 -5.15 15.62
N LEU A 196 -14.47 -4.29 16.61
CA LEU A 196 -13.71 -4.65 17.81
C LEU A 196 -14.61 -5.05 19.00
N GLY A 197 -15.93 -5.00 18.85
CA GLY A 197 -16.88 -5.32 19.91
C GLY A 197 -16.82 -4.35 21.09
N LEU A 198 -16.54 -3.07 20.84
CA LEU A 198 -16.45 -2.04 21.87
C LEU A 198 -17.85 -1.44 22.13
N GLU A 199 -18.32 -1.51 23.38
CA GLU A 199 -19.67 -1.08 23.77
C GLU A 199 -19.81 0.43 24.11
N GLU A 200 -18.72 1.22 24.13
CA GLU A 200 -18.75 2.66 24.51
C GLU A 200 -18.11 3.62 23.48
N PRO A 201 -18.47 4.93 23.49
CA PRO A 201 -17.90 5.91 22.57
C PRO A 201 -16.45 6.25 22.93
N LEU A 202 -15.54 6.20 21.94
CA LEU A 202 -14.24 6.87 22.01
C LEU A 202 -14.49 8.38 22.14
N CYS A 203 -14.21 8.91 23.32
CA CYS A 203 -14.25 10.33 23.66
C CYS A 203 -12.88 10.95 23.42
#